data_AF-R4X8D9-F1
#
_entry.id   AF-R4X8D9-F1
#
_cell.length_a   1.000
_cell.length_b   1.000
_cell.length_c   1.000
_cell.angle_alpha   90.00
_cell.angle_beta   90.00
_cell.angle_gamma   90.00
#
_symmetry.space_group_name_H-M   'P 1'
#
loop_
_entity.id
_entity.type
_entity.pdbx_description
1 polymer ?
#
loop_
_entity_poly.entity_id
_entity_poly.type
_entity_poly.pdbx_seq_one_letter_code
_entity_poly.pdbx_strand_id
1 'polypeptide(L)'
;MSDEEVSEAESENTECPQLEYILEYVTRNPDCSLPSQALHDLLSLVCEEPSQPSTVPPYLLVAGCRAIFTPQFKDVFFEEALSALEQLNHLEKIREKYVRALRSSHVQNGKNTSVDKIDRETSRMHDFTWIALRRWILINEIRTEPFTPMNCLATINVLYAKSPYDDATKERTAAMTLLQKVKQFVKIHGGEPIACPQLRNYETSVPYTKAYIALSRYLDLTQELISTIEDLIDPIPQPERNMGIKRTDCVMHRISRHLISTDKLGFNPSDAELLGGDSTQSSRTDQTQRSSQARSSQHAKRSNSPEI
;
A
#
# COMPACT_ATOMS: atom_id res chain seq x y z
N MET A 1 24.83 -63.03 7.99
CA MET A 1 23.55 -62.38 7.69
C MET A 1 23.17 -61.64 8.96
N SER A 2 23.62 -60.41 9.23
CA SER A 2 23.80 -59.27 8.32
C SER A 2 22.62 -59.09 7.37
N ASP A 3 21.87 -57.99 7.32
CA ASP A 3 21.84 -56.77 8.16
C ASP A 3 20.33 -56.43 8.41
N GLU A 4 19.82 -55.29 8.88
CA GLU A 4 20.34 -53.92 9.13
C GLU A 4 19.40 -53.21 10.13
N GLU A 5 19.78 -52.05 10.70
CA GLU A 5 18.89 -51.19 11.51
C GLU A 5 18.09 -50.23 10.60
N VAL A 6 16.83 -49.94 10.91
CA VAL A 6 16.09 -48.83 10.27
C VAL A 6 16.12 -47.63 11.20
N SER A 7 16.95 -46.65 10.84
CA SER A 7 17.23 -45.44 11.58
C SER A 7 16.04 -44.49 11.72
N GLU A 8 16.04 -43.74 12.82
CA GLU A 8 15.22 -42.56 13.01
C GLU A 8 15.51 -41.54 11.90
N ALA A 9 14.46 -41.03 11.25
CA ALA A 9 14.58 -39.91 10.33
C ALA A 9 14.54 -38.61 11.14
N GLU A 10 15.70 -38.23 11.68
CA GLU A 10 15.90 -36.86 12.17
C GLU A 10 15.65 -35.90 11.00
N SER A 11 14.67 -35.00 11.15
CA SER A 11 14.48 -33.92 10.19
C SER A 11 15.61 -32.91 10.38
N GLU A 12 16.61 -32.94 9.52
CA GLU A 12 17.67 -31.92 9.47
C GLU A 12 17.04 -30.54 9.30
N ASN A 13 16.95 -29.82 10.42
CA ASN A 13 16.47 -28.46 10.49
C ASN A 13 17.48 -27.60 9.73
N THR A 14 17.19 -27.28 8.46
CA THR A 14 18.10 -26.56 7.58
C THR A 14 18.11 -25.08 7.97
N GLU A 15 18.76 -24.77 9.09
CA GLU A 15 18.95 -23.41 9.58
C GLU A 15 19.76 -22.63 8.53
N CYS A 16 19.12 -21.65 7.90
CA CYS A 16 19.70 -20.83 6.84
C CYS A 16 20.81 -19.93 7.43
N PRO A 17 22.11 -20.22 7.24
CA PRO A 17 23.18 -19.54 7.97
C PRO A 17 23.33 -18.08 7.54
N GLN A 18 22.87 -17.77 6.31
CA GLN A 18 22.82 -16.41 5.79
C GLN A 18 21.84 -15.53 6.57
N LEU A 19 20.71 -16.09 7.03
CA LEU A 19 19.75 -15.36 7.85
C LEU A 19 20.34 -15.01 9.21
N GLU A 20 21.04 -15.96 9.85
CA GLU A 20 21.73 -15.73 11.13
C GLU A 20 22.80 -14.62 11.02
N TYR A 21 23.63 -14.67 9.97
CA TYR A 21 24.65 -13.63 9.72
C TYR A 21 24.05 -12.23 9.45
N ILE A 22 22.94 -12.16 8.71
CA ILE A 22 22.20 -10.90 8.47
C ILE A 22 21.66 -10.33 9.79
N LEU A 23 21.15 -11.19 10.67
CA LEU A 23 20.66 -10.78 11.99
C LEU A 23 21.79 -10.32 12.90
N GLU A 24 22.90 -11.06 12.96
CA GLU A 24 24.09 -10.67 13.70
C GLU A 24 24.63 -9.29 13.26
N TYR A 25 24.63 -9.01 11.95
CA TYR A 25 25.06 -7.74 11.39
C TYR A 25 24.12 -6.58 11.74
N VAL A 26 22.80 -6.77 11.61
CA VAL A 26 21.79 -5.73 11.92
C VAL A 26 21.72 -5.45 13.42
N THR A 27 21.78 -6.47 14.27
CA THR A 27 21.80 -6.28 15.73
C THR A 27 23.06 -5.56 16.23
N ARG A 28 24.19 -5.70 15.54
CA ARG A 28 25.42 -4.94 15.85
C ARG A 28 25.41 -3.48 15.41
N ASN A 29 24.51 -3.06 14.52
CA ASN A 29 24.51 -1.74 13.91
C ASN A 29 23.09 -1.12 13.85
N PRO A 30 22.48 -0.75 14.98
CA PRO A 30 21.09 -0.28 15.03
C PRO A 30 20.85 1.05 14.28
N ASP A 31 21.88 1.88 14.12
CA ASP A 31 21.80 3.16 13.39
C ASP A 31 21.97 3.01 11.86
N CYS A 32 22.17 1.79 11.34
CA CYS A 32 22.32 1.59 9.91
C CYS A 32 21.01 1.79 9.15
N SER A 33 20.92 2.92 8.44
CA SER A 33 20.31 2.86 7.11
C SER A 33 21.12 1.83 6.30
N LEU A 34 20.50 0.70 5.98
CA LEU A 34 21.13 -0.34 5.15
C LEU A 34 21.65 0.34 3.87
N PRO A 35 22.96 0.32 3.58
CA PRO A 35 23.47 0.82 2.32
C PRO A 35 22.72 0.15 1.17
N SER A 36 22.45 0.87 0.08
CA SER A 36 21.68 0.31 -1.05
C SER A 36 22.25 -1.01 -1.55
N GLN A 37 23.57 -1.22 -1.43
CA GLN A 37 24.25 -2.48 -1.69
C GLN A 37 23.86 -3.60 -0.72
N ALA A 38 23.83 -3.37 0.59
CA ALA A 38 23.43 -4.38 1.57
C ALA A 38 21.94 -4.74 1.48
N LEU A 39 21.09 -3.76 1.15
CA LEU A 39 19.69 -4.02 0.79
C LEU A 39 19.59 -4.86 -0.50
N HIS A 40 20.38 -4.52 -1.52
CA HIS A 40 20.45 -5.26 -2.78
C HIS A 40 20.92 -6.70 -2.57
N ASP A 41 21.99 -6.91 -1.80
CA ASP A 41 22.55 -8.25 -1.54
C ASP A 41 21.59 -9.11 -0.69
N LEU A 42 20.88 -8.50 0.27
CA LEU A 42 19.81 -9.16 1.01
C LEU A 42 18.62 -9.52 0.11
N LEU A 43 18.24 -8.63 -0.82
CA LEU A 43 17.22 -8.91 -1.84
C LEU A 43 17.67 -10.01 -2.81
N SER A 44 18.94 -10.04 -3.23
CA SER A 44 19.52 -11.12 -4.04
C SER A 44 19.43 -12.46 -3.32
N LEU A 45 19.89 -12.55 -2.07
CA LEU A 45 19.79 -13.78 -1.26
C LEU A 45 18.33 -14.23 -1.08
N VAL A 46 17.40 -13.29 -0.85
CA VAL A 46 15.96 -13.57 -0.75
C VAL A 46 15.33 -13.94 -2.11
N CYS A 47 15.93 -13.59 -3.24
CA CYS A 47 15.45 -13.99 -4.57
C CYS A 47 16.09 -15.29 -5.10
N GLU A 48 17.27 -15.67 -4.58
CA GLU A 48 18.00 -16.89 -4.95
C GLU A 48 17.48 -18.14 -4.22
N GLU A 49 16.82 -17.96 -3.08
CA GLU A 49 16.27 -19.04 -2.26
C GLU A 49 15.07 -19.75 -2.95
N PRO A 50 15.19 -21.03 -3.36
CA PRO A 50 14.21 -21.71 -4.22
C PRO A 50 12.88 -22.02 -3.52
N SER A 51 12.81 -21.90 -2.19
CA SER A 51 11.58 -22.04 -1.41
C SER A 51 10.72 -20.76 -1.36
N GLN A 52 11.23 -19.62 -1.85
CA GLN A 52 10.53 -18.34 -1.76
C GLN A 52 9.31 -18.26 -2.69
N PRO A 53 8.22 -17.59 -2.25
CA PRO A 53 7.10 -17.29 -3.13
C PRO A 53 7.57 -16.38 -4.26
N SER A 54 7.42 -16.81 -5.52
CA SER A 54 7.80 -16.05 -6.73
C SER A 54 6.98 -14.77 -6.99
N THR A 55 6.25 -14.29 -6.00
CA THR A 55 5.41 -13.09 -6.03
C THR A 55 5.92 -12.05 -5.04
N VAL A 56 6.26 -10.87 -5.56
CA VAL A 56 6.70 -9.71 -4.78
C VAL A 56 5.73 -9.42 -3.62
N PRO A 57 6.20 -9.32 -2.36
CA PRO A 57 5.36 -9.00 -1.21
C PRO A 57 4.54 -7.70 -1.38
N PRO A 58 3.26 -7.66 -0.95
CA PRO A 58 2.38 -6.49 -1.13
C PRO A 58 2.95 -5.19 -0.56
N TYR A 59 3.66 -5.25 0.57
CA TYR A 59 4.24 -4.06 1.20
C TYR A 59 5.36 -3.42 0.37
N LEU A 60 6.10 -4.19 -0.44
CA LEU A 60 7.12 -3.66 -1.35
C LEU A 60 6.48 -2.94 -2.54
N LEU A 61 5.38 -3.48 -3.09
CA LEU A 61 4.62 -2.81 -4.16
C LEU A 61 4.02 -1.48 -3.66
N VAL A 62 3.53 -1.45 -2.42
CA VAL A 62 3.06 -0.22 -1.76
C VAL A 62 4.20 0.79 -1.57
N ALA A 63 5.37 0.34 -1.12
CA ALA A 63 6.54 1.19 -0.93
C ALA A 63 7.04 1.79 -2.26
N GLY A 64 7.14 0.98 -3.32
CA GLY A 64 7.52 1.44 -4.67
C GLY A 64 6.55 2.49 -5.22
N CYS A 65 5.24 2.26 -5.12
CA CYS A 65 4.22 3.24 -5.51
C CYS A 65 4.35 4.57 -4.74
N ARG A 66 4.67 4.53 -3.43
CA ARG A 66 4.87 5.73 -2.58
C ARG A 66 6.17 6.48 -2.87
N ALA A 67 7.24 5.77 -3.23
CA ALA A 67 8.51 6.38 -3.60
C ALA A 67 8.39 7.17 -4.92
N ILE A 68 7.66 6.62 -5.89
CA ILE A 68 7.55 7.19 -7.24
C ILE A 68 6.50 8.31 -7.31
N PHE A 69 5.32 8.12 -6.71
CA PHE A 69 4.24 9.11 -6.68
C PHE A 69 4.22 9.84 -5.34
N THR A 70 4.87 11.01 -5.28
CA THR A 70 4.97 11.85 -4.09
C THR A 70 3.79 12.85 -3.97
N PRO A 71 3.54 13.49 -2.80
CA PRO A 71 2.43 14.44 -2.66
C PRO A 71 2.52 15.67 -3.58
N GLN A 72 3.72 16.02 -4.02
CA GLN A 72 4.01 17.22 -4.79
C GLN A 72 4.32 16.82 -6.23
N PHE A 73 3.50 17.28 -7.19
CA PHE A 73 3.62 16.91 -8.61
C PHE A 73 5.03 17.09 -9.20
N LYS A 74 5.76 18.11 -8.74
CA LYS A 74 7.14 18.42 -9.18
C LYS A 74 8.20 17.42 -8.71
N ASP A 75 7.90 16.64 -7.67
CA ASP A 75 8.80 15.70 -7.01
C ASP A 75 8.41 14.24 -7.36
N VAL A 76 7.69 14.03 -8.47
CA VAL A 76 7.24 12.71 -8.96
C VAL A 76 8.26 12.17 -9.97
N PHE A 77 8.68 10.91 -9.78
CA PHE A 77 9.64 10.24 -10.65
C PHE A 77 8.97 9.69 -11.92
N PHE A 78 8.67 10.58 -12.87
CA PHE A 78 7.93 10.21 -14.10
C PHE A 78 8.60 9.16 -14.98
N GLU A 79 9.93 9.04 -14.91
CA GLU A 79 10.71 8.00 -15.61
C GLU A 79 10.30 6.58 -15.16
N GLU A 80 9.95 6.41 -13.87
CA GLU A 80 9.53 5.13 -13.30
C GLU A 80 8.00 4.97 -13.21
N ALA A 81 7.21 6.01 -13.52
CA ALA A 81 5.77 6.03 -13.30
C ALA A 81 4.99 4.95 -14.08
N LEU A 82 5.52 4.46 -15.20
CA LEU A 82 4.96 3.31 -15.91
C LEU A 82 5.18 2.00 -15.14
N SER A 83 6.37 1.79 -14.57
CA SER A 83 6.65 0.64 -13.70
C SER A 83 5.81 0.69 -12.42
N ALA A 84 5.65 1.88 -11.82
CA ALA A 84 4.77 2.09 -10.67
C ALA A 84 3.31 1.72 -10.98
N LEU A 85 2.80 2.03 -12.17
CA LEU A 85 1.48 1.56 -12.60
C LEU A 85 1.43 0.03 -12.73
N GLU A 86 2.46 -0.61 -13.29
CA GLU A 86 2.50 -2.08 -13.35
C GLU A 86 2.52 -2.72 -11.96
N GLN A 87 3.26 -2.13 -11.00
CA GLN A 87 3.26 -2.51 -9.59
C GLN A 87 1.88 -2.32 -8.93
N LEU A 88 1.18 -1.22 -9.22
CA LEU A 88 -0.17 -0.94 -8.71
C LEU A 88 -1.18 -2.00 -9.19
N ASN A 89 -1.14 -2.34 -10.48
CA ASN A 89 -1.97 -3.40 -11.07
C ASN A 89 -1.59 -4.81 -10.57
N HIS A 90 -0.32 -5.04 -10.22
CA HIS A 90 0.12 -6.28 -9.58
C HIS A 90 -0.43 -6.37 -8.15
N LEU A 91 -0.34 -5.30 -7.37
CA LEU A 91 -0.90 -5.19 -6.03
C LEU A 91 -2.42 -5.47 -6.04
N GLU A 92 -3.14 -4.94 -7.02
CA GLU A 92 -4.58 -5.21 -7.18
C GLU A 92 -4.88 -6.70 -7.44
N LYS A 93 -4.14 -7.35 -8.34
CA LYS A 93 -4.30 -8.81 -8.59
C LYS A 93 -3.99 -9.65 -7.36
N ILE A 94 -3.02 -9.23 -6.54
CA ILE A 94 -2.74 -9.88 -5.27
C ILE A 94 -3.91 -9.69 -4.31
N ARG A 95 -4.41 -8.45 -4.15
CA ARG A 95 -5.57 -8.11 -3.32
C ARG A 95 -6.80 -8.95 -3.71
N GLU A 96 -7.11 -9.07 -5.00
CA GLU A 96 -8.17 -9.95 -5.49
C GLU A 96 -7.95 -11.43 -5.11
N LYS A 97 -6.72 -11.93 -5.20
CA LYS A 97 -6.38 -13.31 -4.81
C LYS A 97 -6.66 -13.56 -3.33
N TYR A 98 -6.31 -12.62 -2.44
CA TYR A 98 -6.63 -12.69 -1.02
C TYR A 98 -8.15 -12.68 -0.78
N VAL A 99 -8.89 -11.75 -1.39
CA VAL A 99 -10.36 -11.67 -1.25
C VAL A 99 -11.04 -12.95 -1.77
N ARG A 100 -10.55 -13.51 -2.88
CA ARG A 100 -11.02 -14.79 -3.44
C ARG A 100 -10.73 -15.95 -2.48
N ALA A 101 -9.53 -16.01 -1.90
CA ALA A 101 -9.15 -17.03 -0.93
C ALA A 101 -10.05 -17.00 0.33
N LEU A 102 -10.37 -15.80 0.84
CA LEU A 102 -11.30 -15.67 1.98
C LEU A 102 -12.69 -16.21 1.61
N ARG A 103 -13.21 -15.82 0.44
CA ARG A 103 -14.53 -16.25 -0.07
C ARG A 103 -14.59 -17.76 -0.35
N SER A 104 -13.48 -18.41 -0.67
CA SER A 104 -13.37 -19.86 -0.86
C SER A 104 -13.10 -20.63 0.44
N SER A 105 -12.70 -19.96 1.52
CA SER A 105 -12.46 -20.59 2.82
C SER A 105 -13.78 -20.97 3.52
N HIS A 106 -13.81 -22.13 4.18
CA HIS A 106 -14.98 -22.58 4.96
C HIS A 106 -15.23 -21.75 6.24
N VAL A 107 -14.38 -20.75 6.51
CA VAL A 107 -14.41 -19.87 7.70
C VAL A 107 -15.61 -18.88 7.65
N GLN A 108 -16.31 -18.76 6.52
CA GLN A 108 -17.19 -17.63 6.22
C GLN A 108 -18.62 -18.02 5.75
N ASN A 109 -19.31 -18.89 6.48
CA ASN A 109 -20.78 -19.06 6.33
C ASN A 109 -21.60 -17.87 6.90
N GLY A 110 -20.94 -16.85 7.45
CA GLY A 110 -21.57 -15.62 7.97
C GLY A 110 -20.91 -14.37 7.37
N LYS A 111 -21.71 -13.54 6.68
CA LYS A 111 -21.31 -12.33 5.96
C LYS A 111 -20.32 -11.43 6.75
N ASN A 112 -19.03 -11.42 6.38
CA ASN A 112 -18.08 -10.37 6.81
C ASN A 112 -18.41 -9.02 6.15
N THR A 113 -19.49 -8.38 6.60
CA THR A 113 -19.95 -7.09 6.07
C THR A 113 -18.93 -5.95 6.22
N SER A 114 -17.91 -6.10 7.07
CA SER A 114 -16.78 -5.17 7.14
C SER A 114 -15.81 -5.36 5.97
N VAL A 115 -15.33 -6.59 5.76
CA VAL A 115 -14.41 -6.93 4.65
C VAL A 115 -15.05 -6.61 3.30
N ASP A 116 -16.33 -6.94 3.10
CA ASP A 116 -17.05 -6.61 1.86
C ASP A 116 -17.29 -5.09 1.68
N LYS A 117 -17.22 -4.27 2.72
CA LYS A 117 -17.27 -2.79 2.59
C LYS A 117 -15.90 -2.26 2.17
N ILE A 118 -14.84 -2.73 2.85
CA ILE A 118 -13.45 -2.36 2.55
C ILE A 118 -13.09 -2.78 1.12
N ASP A 119 -13.37 -4.03 0.71
CA ASP A 119 -13.17 -4.57 -0.65
C ASP A 119 -13.81 -3.69 -1.74
N ARG A 120 -15.07 -3.29 -1.56
CA ARG A 120 -15.78 -2.42 -2.51
C ARG A 120 -15.23 -1.01 -2.56
N GLU A 121 -14.81 -0.45 -1.44
CA GLU A 121 -14.21 0.90 -1.42
C GLU A 121 -12.80 0.89 -2.00
N THR A 122 -12.01 -0.14 -1.69
CA THR A 122 -10.65 -0.33 -2.21
C THR A 122 -10.68 -0.49 -3.73
N SER A 123 -11.58 -1.33 -4.27
CA SER A 123 -11.77 -1.50 -5.71
C SER A 123 -12.10 -0.17 -6.41
N ARG A 124 -13.04 0.62 -5.87
CA ARG A 124 -13.37 1.95 -6.44
C ARG A 124 -12.20 2.92 -6.40
N MET A 125 -11.42 2.89 -5.32
CA MET A 125 -10.26 3.74 -5.15
C MET A 125 -9.15 3.35 -6.14
N HIS A 126 -8.98 2.05 -6.42
CA HIS A 126 -8.09 1.55 -7.46
C HIS A 126 -8.49 2.10 -8.83
N ASP A 127 -9.74 1.92 -9.25
CA ASP A 127 -10.24 2.34 -10.57
C ASP A 127 -10.03 3.84 -10.82
N PHE A 128 -10.37 4.68 -9.82
CA PHE A 128 -10.15 6.12 -9.88
C PHE A 128 -8.66 6.47 -9.94
N THR A 129 -7.84 5.84 -9.08
CA THR A 129 -6.39 6.08 -9.01
C THR A 129 -5.71 5.70 -10.31
N TRP A 130 -6.04 4.53 -10.87
CA TRP A 130 -5.56 4.04 -12.14
C TRP A 130 -5.74 5.08 -13.24
N ILE A 131 -6.98 5.52 -13.46
CA ILE A 131 -7.33 6.51 -14.48
C ILE A 131 -6.61 7.84 -14.21
N ALA A 132 -6.62 8.31 -12.95
CA ALA A 132 -6.05 9.60 -12.57
C ALA A 132 -4.52 9.66 -12.72
N LEU A 133 -3.78 8.59 -12.38
CA LEU A 133 -2.32 8.58 -12.55
C LEU A 133 -1.92 8.54 -14.03
N ARG A 134 -2.59 7.72 -14.85
CA ARG A 134 -2.37 7.66 -16.31
C ARG A 134 -2.59 9.02 -16.98
N ARG A 135 -3.63 9.74 -16.53
CA ARG A 135 -3.92 11.12 -16.93
C ARG A 135 -2.74 12.06 -16.65
N TRP A 136 -2.16 11.99 -15.44
CA TRP A 136 -1.06 12.86 -15.03
C TRP A 136 0.29 12.51 -15.66
N ILE A 137 0.55 11.23 -15.99
CA ILE A 137 1.69 10.82 -16.82
C ILE A 137 1.60 11.46 -18.22
N LEU A 138 0.42 11.44 -18.85
CA LEU A 138 0.22 12.10 -20.14
C LEU A 138 0.34 13.63 -20.05
N ILE A 139 -0.15 14.25 -18.97
CA ILE A 139 0.04 15.69 -18.72
C ILE A 139 1.53 16.03 -18.62
N ASN A 140 2.31 15.20 -17.93
CA ASN A 140 3.76 15.38 -17.84
C ASN A 140 4.43 15.28 -19.22
N GLU A 141 4.12 14.25 -20.01
CA GLU A 141 4.64 14.07 -21.37
C GLU A 141 4.32 15.26 -22.30
N ILE A 142 3.12 15.84 -22.18
CA ILE A 142 2.74 17.04 -22.96
C ILE A 142 3.52 18.28 -22.51
N ARG A 143 3.88 18.36 -21.22
CA ARG A 143 4.69 19.44 -20.63
C ARG A 143 6.19 19.25 -20.83
N THR A 144 6.66 18.08 -21.26
CA THR A 144 8.08 17.80 -21.50
C THR A 144 8.60 18.64 -22.67
N GLU A 145 9.75 19.27 -22.48
CA GLU A 145 10.42 20.07 -23.51
C GLU A 145 11.60 19.28 -24.12
N PRO A 146 11.73 19.23 -25.46
CA PRO A 146 10.82 19.78 -26.47
C PRO A 146 9.54 18.93 -26.62
N PHE A 147 8.40 19.61 -26.82
CA PHE A 147 7.12 18.95 -27.05
C PHE A 147 7.14 18.10 -28.32
N THR A 148 6.93 16.79 -28.15
CA THR A 148 6.93 15.82 -29.24
C THR A 148 5.58 15.08 -29.31
N PRO A 149 4.71 15.41 -30.28
CA PRO A 149 3.43 14.70 -30.46
C PRO A 149 3.57 13.19 -30.67
N MET A 150 4.74 12.73 -31.13
CA MET A 150 5.05 11.31 -31.31
C MET A 150 5.29 10.61 -29.98
N ASN A 151 6.00 11.22 -29.03
CA ASN A 151 6.19 10.63 -27.69
C ASN A 151 4.85 10.62 -26.94
N CYS A 152 4.09 11.72 -26.98
CA CYS A 152 2.71 11.74 -26.45
C CYS A 152 1.83 10.62 -27.02
N LEU A 153 1.93 10.33 -28.33
CA LEU A 153 1.19 9.24 -28.96
C LEU A 153 1.70 7.85 -28.53
N ALA A 154 3.01 7.68 -28.37
CA ALA A 154 3.61 6.47 -27.83
C ALA A 154 3.16 6.23 -26.38
N THR A 155 3.24 7.24 -25.52
CA THR A 155 2.76 7.22 -24.12
C THR A 155 1.27 6.91 -24.04
N ILE A 156 0.41 7.48 -24.91
CA ILE A 156 -1.01 7.07 -25.02
C ILE A 156 -1.12 5.59 -25.43
N ASN A 157 -0.37 5.11 -26.41
CA ASN A 157 -0.48 3.71 -26.82
C ASN A 157 0.01 2.76 -25.71
N VAL A 158 1.11 3.07 -24.99
CA VAL A 158 1.60 2.27 -23.87
C VAL A 158 0.59 2.24 -22.73
N LEU A 159 0.14 3.41 -22.25
CA LEU A 159 -0.86 3.49 -21.19
C LEU A 159 -2.11 2.70 -21.59
N TYR A 160 -2.69 2.97 -22.76
CA TYR A 160 -4.02 2.47 -23.16
C TYR A 160 -4.01 1.15 -23.98
N ALA A 161 -2.89 0.46 -24.14
CA ALA A 161 -2.81 -0.82 -24.88
C ALA A 161 -3.54 -2.00 -24.22
N LYS A 162 -3.45 -2.12 -22.88
CA LYS A 162 -3.99 -3.25 -22.11
C LYS A 162 -4.63 -2.78 -20.81
N SER A 163 -5.57 -1.84 -20.90
CA SER A 163 -6.39 -1.48 -19.75
C SER A 163 -7.38 -2.63 -19.45
N PRO A 164 -7.45 -3.13 -18.21
CA PRO A 164 -8.38 -4.22 -17.84
C PRO A 164 -9.84 -3.76 -17.73
N TYR A 165 -10.12 -2.48 -18.00
CA TYR A 165 -11.42 -1.83 -17.85
C TYR A 165 -12.07 -1.50 -19.19
N ASP A 166 -13.39 -1.70 -19.30
CA ASP A 166 -14.18 -1.32 -20.49
C ASP A 166 -14.07 0.17 -20.86
N ASP A 167 -13.86 1.05 -19.86
CA ASP A 167 -13.70 2.49 -20.05
C ASP A 167 -12.35 2.90 -20.67
N ALA A 168 -11.44 1.94 -20.92
CA ALA A 168 -10.19 2.13 -21.66
C ALA A 168 -10.37 2.98 -22.93
N THR A 169 -11.42 2.67 -23.69
CA THR A 169 -11.71 3.29 -24.98
C THR A 169 -12.14 4.75 -24.82
N LYS A 170 -12.90 5.08 -23.77
CA LYS A 170 -13.33 6.45 -23.48
C LYS A 170 -12.15 7.31 -23.06
N GLU A 171 -11.35 6.83 -22.11
CA GLU A 171 -10.16 7.56 -21.63
C GLU A 171 -9.09 7.71 -22.71
N ARG A 172 -8.84 6.68 -23.53
CA ARG A 172 -7.96 6.79 -24.71
C ARG A 172 -8.48 7.82 -25.70
N THR A 173 -9.79 7.88 -25.93
CA THR A 173 -10.41 8.87 -26.83
C THR A 173 -10.27 10.29 -26.27
N ALA A 174 -10.44 10.48 -24.96
CA ALA A 174 -10.22 11.77 -24.29
C ALA A 174 -8.75 12.22 -24.40
N ALA A 175 -7.80 11.32 -24.14
CA ALA A 175 -6.36 11.55 -24.30
C ALA A 175 -5.96 11.90 -25.75
N MET A 176 -6.47 11.16 -26.74
CA MET A 176 -6.23 11.46 -28.16
C MET A 176 -6.84 12.81 -28.57
N THR A 177 -8.03 13.13 -28.07
CA THR A 177 -8.70 14.42 -28.31
C THR A 177 -7.90 15.59 -27.71
N LEU A 178 -7.32 15.40 -26.52
CA LEU A 178 -6.41 16.38 -25.92
C LEU A 178 -5.18 16.60 -26.81
N LEU A 179 -4.47 15.53 -27.18
CA LEU A 179 -3.26 15.61 -27.99
C LEU A 179 -3.52 16.31 -29.34
N GLN A 180 -4.65 16.03 -29.99
CA GLN A 180 -5.06 16.73 -31.21
C GLN A 180 -5.22 18.24 -31.00
N LYS A 181 -5.89 18.66 -29.92
CA LYS A 181 -6.12 20.08 -29.61
C LYS A 181 -4.84 20.81 -29.22
N VAL A 182 -3.96 20.18 -28.44
CA VAL A 182 -2.63 20.72 -28.11
C VAL A 182 -1.78 20.88 -29.38
N LYS A 183 -1.70 19.84 -30.23
CA LYS A 183 -0.98 19.89 -31.51
C LYS A 183 -1.51 21.01 -32.43
N GLN A 184 -2.83 21.20 -32.48
CA GLN A 184 -3.45 22.29 -33.24
C GLN A 184 -3.11 23.68 -32.64
N PHE A 185 -3.15 23.82 -31.32
CA PHE A 185 -2.81 25.06 -30.62
C PHE A 185 -1.37 25.48 -30.91
N VAL A 186 -0.39 24.59 -30.69
CA VAL A 186 1.04 24.84 -30.94
C VAL A 186 1.28 25.20 -32.42
N LYS A 187 0.64 24.49 -33.36
CA LYS A 187 0.76 24.78 -34.80
C LYS A 187 0.26 26.18 -35.19
N ILE A 188 -0.80 26.69 -34.54
CA ILE A 188 -1.42 27.99 -34.89
C ILE A 188 -0.70 29.15 -34.20
N HIS A 189 -0.32 28.99 -32.93
CA HIS A 189 0.16 30.09 -32.09
C HIS A 189 1.69 30.11 -31.94
N GLY A 190 2.40 29.03 -32.29
CA GLY A 190 3.85 28.90 -32.09
C GLY A 190 4.30 28.85 -30.61
N GLY A 191 3.36 28.89 -29.66
CA GLY A 191 3.63 28.89 -28.23
C GLY A 191 3.75 27.49 -27.62
N GLU A 192 4.25 27.45 -26.39
CA GLU A 192 4.41 26.23 -25.58
C GLU A 192 3.08 25.49 -25.36
N PRO A 193 3.09 24.14 -25.25
CA PRO A 193 1.89 23.35 -24.97
C PRO A 193 1.20 23.74 -23.67
N ILE A 194 1.96 24.21 -22.68
CA ILE A 194 1.45 24.57 -21.35
C ILE A 194 0.47 25.75 -21.39
N ALA A 195 0.57 26.61 -22.41
CA ALA A 195 -0.37 27.69 -22.66
C ALA A 195 -1.71 27.22 -23.27
N CYS A 196 -1.84 25.95 -23.67
CA CYS A 196 -3.05 25.42 -24.27
C CYS A 196 -4.22 25.38 -23.26
N PRO A 197 -5.33 26.12 -23.48
CA PRO A 197 -6.46 26.14 -22.54
C PRO A 197 -7.08 24.77 -22.29
N GLN A 198 -7.02 23.87 -23.29
CA GLN A 198 -7.56 22.53 -23.19
C GLN A 198 -6.70 21.60 -22.34
N LEU A 199 -5.38 21.82 -22.26
CA LEU A 199 -4.51 21.14 -21.30
C LEU A 199 -4.87 21.60 -19.87
N ARG A 200 -4.99 22.91 -19.65
CA ARG A 200 -5.41 23.44 -18.34
C ARG A 200 -6.77 22.91 -17.88
N ASN A 201 -7.76 22.81 -18.78
CA ASN A 201 -9.06 22.19 -18.47
C ASN A 201 -8.95 20.68 -18.17
N TYR A 202 -7.97 20.00 -18.78
CA TYR A 202 -7.70 18.59 -18.52
C TYR A 202 -7.00 18.38 -17.17
N GLU A 203 -6.16 19.31 -16.73
CA GLU A 203 -5.53 19.33 -15.41
C GLU A 203 -6.54 19.64 -14.28
N THR A 204 -7.42 20.62 -14.47
CA THR A 204 -8.34 21.09 -13.42
C THR A 204 -9.49 20.14 -13.12
N SER A 205 -9.90 19.29 -14.06
CA SER A 205 -11.02 18.35 -13.82
C SER A 205 -10.67 17.22 -12.84
N VAL A 206 -9.40 16.82 -12.78
CA VAL A 206 -8.88 15.85 -11.79
C VAL A 206 -7.51 16.35 -11.29
N PRO A 207 -7.48 17.25 -10.29
CA PRO A 207 -6.23 17.79 -9.75
C PRO A 207 -5.30 16.69 -9.23
N TYR A 208 -3.97 16.87 -9.38
CA TYR A 208 -2.98 15.89 -8.94
C TYR A 208 -3.11 15.55 -7.44
N THR A 209 -3.38 16.55 -6.60
CA THR A 209 -3.63 16.36 -5.17
C THR A 209 -4.76 15.37 -4.89
N LYS A 210 -5.84 15.37 -5.70
CA LYS A 210 -6.94 14.41 -5.59
C LYS A 210 -6.51 13.01 -6.06
N ALA A 211 -5.68 12.92 -7.10
CA ALA A 211 -5.11 11.65 -7.56
C ALA A 211 -4.20 11.02 -6.48
N TYR A 212 -3.31 11.82 -5.88
CA TYR A 212 -2.41 11.37 -4.81
C TYR A 212 -3.17 10.96 -3.53
N ILE A 213 -4.17 11.74 -3.09
CA ILE A 213 -5.01 11.38 -1.93
C ILE A 213 -5.71 10.03 -2.16
N ALA A 214 -6.24 9.81 -3.36
CA ALA A 214 -6.85 8.53 -3.73
C ALA A 214 -5.83 7.38 -3.76
N LEU A 215 -4.64 7.61 -4.33
CA LEU A 215 -3.54 6.63 -4.31
C LEU A 215 -3.17 6.23 -2.88
N SER A 216 -2.87 7.21 -2.01
CA SER A 216 -2.50 6.92 -0.61
C SER A 216 -3.61 6.11 0.07
N ARG A 217 -4.87 6.53 -0.09
CA ARG A 217 -6.01 5.84 0.52
C ARG A 217 -6.21 4.42 -0.02
N TYR A 218 -5.99 4.20 -1.32
CA TYR A 218 -6.02 2.87 -1.92
C TYR A 218 -4.93 1.95 -1.33
N LEU A 219 -3.70 2.46 -1.21
CA LEU A 219 -2.58 1.70 -0.67
C LEU A 219 -2.81 1.33 0.80
N ASP A 220 -3.27 2.30 1.63
CA ASP A 220 -3.63 2.07 3.03
C ASP A 220 -4.73 1.01 3.18
N LEU A 221 -5.84 1.17 2.45
CA LEU A 221 -6.97 0.23 2.46
C LEU A 221 -6.56 -1.17 1.97
N THR A 222 -5.64 -1.25 1.00
CA THR A 222 -5.14 -2.54 0.50
C THR A 222 -4.29 -3.26 1.53
N GLN A 223 -3.42 -2.55 2.26
CA GLN A 223 -2.65 -3.13 3.37
C GLN A 223 -3.57 -3.57 4.52
N GLU A 224 -4.55 -2.74 4.91
CA GLU A 224 -5.58 -3.06 5.91
C GLU A 224 -6.37 -4.33 5.53
N LEU A 225 -6.83 -4.40 4.27
CA LEU A 225 -7.62 -5.51 3.74
C LEU A 225 -6.81 -6.81 3.70
N ILE A 226 -5.57 -6.79 3.19
CA ILE A 226 -4.71 -7.98 3.13
C ILE A 226 -4.40 -8.47 4.54
N SER A 227 -4.01 -7.59 5.48
CA SER A 227 -3.75 -7.97 6.88
C SER A 227 -4.98 -8.62 7.53
N THR A 228 -6.16 -8.01 7.33
CA THR A 228 -7.42 -8.52 7.88
C THR A 228 -7.77 -9.90 7.32
N ILE A 229 -7.52 -10.14 6.03
CA ILE A 229 -7.75 -11.43 5.39
C ILE A 229 -6.76 -12.48 5.89
N GLU A 230 -5.49 -12.12 6.04
CA GLU A 230 -4.45 -12.99 6.57
C GLU A 230 -4.78 -13.48 7.99
N ASP A 231 -5.18 -12.56 8.88
CA ASP A 231 -5.57 -12.87 10.26
C ASP A 231 -6.82 -13.77 10.37
N LEU A 232 -7.65 -13.83 9.32
CA LEU A 232 -8.86 -14.64 9.22
C LEU A 232 -8.64 -16.02 8.59
N ILE A 233 -7.80 -16.12 7.55
CA ILE A 233 -7.54 -17.37 6.83
C ILE A 233 -6.53 -18.24 7.59
N ASP A 234 -5.46 -17.62 8.07
CA ASP A 234 -4.30 -18.31 8.64
C ASP A 234 -3.81 -17.54 9.87
N PRO A 235 -4.54 -17.66 11.00
CA PRO A 235 -4.31 -16.83 12.17
C PRO A 235 -2.89 -17.03 12.71
N ILE A 236 -2.13 -15.93 12.83
CA ILE A 236 -0.85 -15.91 13.57
C ILE A 236 -1.05 -16.61 14.93
N PRO A 237 -0.16 -17.51 15.38
CA PRO A 237 -0.34 -18.15 16.68
C PRO A 237 -0.30 -17.13 17.83
N GLN A 238 -0.92 -17.50 18.96
CA GLN A 238 -1.04 -16.60 20.12
C GLN A 238 0.27 -16.04 20.66
N PRO A 239 1.39 -16.79 20.79
CA PRO A 239 2.63 -16.22 21.28
C PRO A 239 3.13 -15.05 20.43
N GLU A 240 3.16 -15.16 19.10
CA GLU A 240 3.65 -14.10 18.21
C GLU A 240 2.69 -12.89 18.15
N ARG A 241 1.36 -13.12 18.25
CA ARG A 241 0.38 -12.03 18.39
C ARG A 241 0.65 -11.19 19.64
N ASN A 242 0.99 -11.83 20.76
CA ASN A 242 1.30 -11.14 22.01
C ASN A 242 2.60 -10.31 21.92
N MET A 243 3.52 -10.65 21.00
CA MET A 243 4.71 -9.84 20.66
C MET A 243 4.39 -8.66 19.73
N GLY A 244 3.11 -8.44 19.39
CA GLY A 244 2.69 -7.41 18.44
C GLY A 244 3.14 -7.68 17.00
N ILE A 245 3.53 -8.91 16.66
CA ILE A 245 3.95 -9.30 15.30
C ILE A 245 2.73 -9.36 14.38
N LYS A 246 2.75 -8.62 13.27
CA LYS A 246 1.74 -8.64 12.20
C LYS A 246 2.31 -9.36 10.98
N ARG A 247 1.49 -10.05 10.19
CA ARG A 247 1.96 -10.65 8.91
C ARG A 247 2.41 -9.60 7.89
N THR A 248 1.80 -8.42 7.94
CA THR A 248 2.14 -7.26 7.12
C THR A 248 3.44 -6.57 7.51
N ASP A 249 4.03 -6.87 8.68
CA ASP A 249 5.39 -6.45 8.99
C ASP A 249 6.37 -7.14 8.02
N CYS A 250 7.35 -6.40 7.51
CA CYS A 250 8.41 -7.00 6.69
C CYS A 250 9.17 -8.05 7.51
N VAL A 251 9.85 -8.99 6.84
CA VAL A 251 10.57 -10.10 7.50
C VAL A 251 11.50 -9.57 8.61
N MET A 252 12.25 -8.49 8.34
CA MET A 252 13.11 -7.84 9.34
C MET A 252 12.34 -7.33 10.56
N HIS A 253 11.18 -6.69 10.40
CA HIS A 253 10.38 -6.22 11.54
C HIS A 253 9.83 -7.39 12.39
N ARG A 254 9.40 -8.48 11.74
CA ARG A 254 8.93 -9.68 12.44
C ARG A 254 10.05 -10.33 13.25
N ILE A 255 11.24 -10.46 12.65
CA ILE A 255 12.39 -11.02 13.35
C ILE A 255 12.85 -10.08 14.47
N SER A 256 12.94 -8.76 14.25
CA SER A 256 13.31 -7.81 15.30
C SER A 256 12.37 -7.90 16.50
N ARG A 257 11.04 -7.90 16.31
CA ARG A 257 10.08 -8.07 17.44
C ARG A 257 10.20 -9.43 18.11
N HIS A 258 10.46 -10.50 17.36
CA HIS A 258 10.67 -11.83 17.93
C HIS A 258 11.96 -11.91 18.78
N LEU A 259 13.06 -11.31 18.31
CA LEU A 259 14.32 -11.26 19.05
C LEU A 259 14.21 -10.41 20.33
N ILE A 260 13.58 -9.23 20.24
CA ILE A 260 13.30 -8.37 21.41
C ILE A 260 12.43 -9.11 22.44
N SER A 261 11.39 -9.81 21.99
CA SER A 261 10.45 -10.48 22.90
C SER A 261 10.95 -11.81 23.47
N THR A 262 11.93 -12.48 22.86
CA THR A 262 12.43 -13.78 23.33
C THR A 262 13.70 -13.67 24.18
N ASP A 263 14.23 -12.46 24.38
CA ASP A 263 15.44 -12.14 25.16
C ASP A 263 16.69 -12.97 24.79
N LYS A 264 16.70 -13.55 23.58
CA LYS A 264 17.77 -14.46 23.11
C LYS A 264 19.12 -13.77 22.87
N LEU A 265 19.17 -12.45 22.97
CA LEU A 265 20.36 -11.62 22.73
C LEU A 265 20.62 -10.60 23.86
N GLY A 266 19.92 -10.69 25.01
CA GLY A 266 20.06 -9.74 26.12
C GLY A 266 19.57 -8.33 25.77
N PHE A 267 18.47 -8.25 25.02
CA PHE A 267 17.93 -6.98 24.53
C PHE A 267 17.07 -6.34 25.62
N ASN A 268 17.54 -5.25 26.20
CA ASN A 268 16.87 -4.63 27.34
C ASN A 268 15.55 -3.96 26.86
N PRO A 269 14.36 -4.32 27.39
CA PRO A 269 13.09 -3.80 26.88
C PRO A 269 12.91 -2.28 27.01
N SER A 270 13.77 -1.60 27.79
CA SER A 270 13.90 -0.13 27.80
C SER A 270 14.31 0.47 26.45
N ASP A 271 15.01 -0.28 25.62
CA ASP A 271 15.62 0.24 24.38
C ASP A 271 14.61 0.24 23.23
N ALA A 272 13.45 -0.41 23.40
CA ALA A 272 12.35 -0.43 22.43
C ALA A 272 11.64 0.93 22.28
N GLU A 273 11.71 1.82 23.28
CA GLU A 273 11.11 3.17 23.19
C GLU A 273 11.82 4.07 22.16
N LEU A 274 13.06 3.76 21.78
CA LEU A 274 13.85 4.52 20.80
C LEU A 274 13.41 4.27 19.33
N LEU A 275 12.64 3.20 19.05
CA LEU A 275 12.26 2.80 17.69
C LEU A 275 10.89 3.35 17.23
N GLY A 276 10.41 4.45 17.82
CA GLY A 276 9.33 5.27 17.26
C GLY A 276 7.91 4.88 17.68
N GLY A 277 7.61 4.99 18.97
CA GLY A 277 6.24 4.96 19.48
C GLY A 277 5.53 6.32 19.32
N ASP A 278 4.78 6.52 18.24
CA ASP A 278 3.98 7.74 18.03
C ASP A 278 2.84 7.84 19.06
N SER A 279 3.04 8.67 20.08
CA SER A 279 2.35 8.57 21.37
C SER A 279 1.22 9.59 21.51
N THR A 280 0.01 9.23 21.06
CA THR A 280 -1.22 9.97 21.38
C THR A 280 -2.29 9.10 22.03
N GLN A 281 -2.00 8.58 23.24
CA GLN A 281 -3.05 8.21 24.20
C GLN A 281 -2.81 8.89 25.54
N SER A 282 -3.48 10.02 25.73
CA SER A 282 -3.50 10.75 27.01
C SER A 282 -4.24 9.93 28.07
N SER A 283 -3.57 9.68 29.18
CA SER A 283 -4.08 8.93 30.32
C SER A 283 -5.28 9.63 30.98
N ARG A 284 -6.25 8.85 31.45
CA ARG A 284 -7.01 9.18 32.67
C ARG A 284 -7.66 7.94 33.28
N THR A 285 -7.06 7.45 34.35
CA THR A 285 -7.56 6.37 35.20
C THR A 285 -8.52 6.87 36.29
N ASP A 286 -9.32 5.91 36.74
CA ASP A 286 -10.41 5.91 37.73
C ASP A 286 -10.33 6.79 38.99
N GLN A 287 -11.53 7.14 39.49
CA GLN A 287 -12.07 7.01 40.88
C GLN A 287 -13.22 8.03 41.10
N THR A 288 -14.33 7.80 41.84
CA THR A 288 -14.75 6.69 42.74
C THR A 288 -16.30 6.61 42.88
N GLN A 289 -16.78 5.39 43.14
CA GLN A 289 -18.06 4.88 43.70
C GLN A 289 -19.24 5.78 44.19
N ARG A 290 -20.47 5.19 44.08
CA ARG A 290 -21.67 5.28 44.97
C ARG A 290 -22.40 6.66 45.05
N SER A 291 -23.73 6.83 44.98
CA SER A 291 -24.87 5.98 45.40
C SER A 291 -26.25 6.59 45.01
N SER A 292 -27.31 5.77 45.12
CA SER A 292 -28.72 6.12 45.51
C SER A 292 -29.59 7.13 44.72
N GLN A 293 -30.68 6.59 44.16
CA GLN A 293 -32.11 7.02 44.29
C GLN A 293 -32.49 8.51 44.48
N ALA A 294 -33.31 9.05 43.56
CA ALA A 294 -34.61 9.76 43.77
C ALA A 294 -35.00 10.51 42.47
N ARG A 295 -36.14 10.22 41.83
CA ARG A 295 -37.48 10.83 42.02
C ARG A 295 -37.59 12.35 41.82
N SER A 296 -38.46 12.71 40.86
CA SER A 296 -39.37 13.87 40.83
C SER A 296 -38.94 15.18 40.14
N SER A 297 -39.59 15.44 39.00
CA SER A 297 -40.44 16.61 38.70
C SER A 297 -39.98 18.04 39.10
N GLN A 298 -39.85 18.95 38.13
CA GLN A 298 -40.86 19.99 37.77
C GLN A 298 -40.30 21.04 36.77
N HIS A 299 -41.21 21.66 35.99
CA HIS A 299 -41.22 23.01 35.33
C HIS A 299 -39.90 23.67 34.80
N ALA A 300 -39.86 24.43 33.69
CA ALA A 300 -40.83 25.40 33.12
C ALA A 300 -40.53 25.63 31.61
N LYS A 301 -41.50 25.63 30.69
CA LYS A 301 -42.26 26.78 30.11
C LYS A 301 -41.47 27.85 29.31
N ARG A 302 -42.07 28.21 28.15
CA ARG A 302 -41.80 29.29 27.16
C ARG A 302 -40.90 28.89 25.96
N SER A 303 -41.20 29.27 24.71
CA SER A 303 -42.43 29.88 24.14
C SER A 303 -42.44 29.82 22.60
N ASN A 304 -43.63 29.76 22.01
CA ASN A 304 -44.15 30.43 20.79
C ASN A 304 -43.15 31.12 19.83
N SER A 305 -43.30 31.13 18.49
CA SER A 305 -44.40 30.71 17.59
C SER A 305 -43.91 30.75 16.11
N PRO A 306 -44.73 30.41 15.08
CA PRO A 306 -44.23 29.88 13.81
C PRO A 306 -44.06 30.89 12.67
N GLU A 307 -43.60 30.33 11.55
CA GLU A 307 -43.47 30.85 10.19
C GLU A 307 -44.72 31.54 9.64
N ILE A 308 -44.49 32.65 8.93
CA ILE A 308 -45.13 33.04 7.66
C ILE A 308 -43.99 33.52 6.73
#